data_AF-A0A7V0KJC0-F1
#
_entry.id   AF-A0A7V0KJC0-F1
#
_cell.length_a   1.000
_cell.length_b   1.000
_cell.length_c   1.000
_cell.angle_alpha   90.00
_cell.angle_beta   90.00
_cell.angle_gamma   90.00
#
_symmetry.space_group_name_H-M   'P 1'
#
loop_
_entity.id
_entity.type
_entity.pdbx_description
1 polymer ?
#
loop_
_entity_poly.entity_id
_entity_poly.type
_entity_poly.pdbx_seq_one_letter_code
_entity_poly.pdbx_strand_id
1 'polypeptide(L)'
;MMEQTELAAAVRAARAAGAILRAGLRSEKHATTKAHARDPVTVFDKQSESVIAAILQEGFPDYGILSEEGLDTTGKSRCRWVIDPLDGTNNFLRGLPQFAVSIGLECSGIPVVGCVYDPSRDELFTAIRGEGAYLNGVPI
;
A
#
# COMPACT_ATOMS: atom_id res chain seq x y z
N MET A 1 -1.98 22.28 -2.98
CA MET A 1 -3.39 21.83 -3.11
C MET A 1 -3.61 20.69 -2.15
N MET A 2 -4.85 20.29 -1.91
CA MET A 2 -5.19 19.25 -0.93
C MET A 2 -4.40 17.99 -1.29
N GLU A 3 -4.64 17.46 -2.50
CA GLU A 3 -4.15 16.22 -3.08
C GLU A 3 -2.63 16.00 -3.00
N GLN A 4 -1.83 17.07 -2.96
CA GLN A 4 -0.38 16.98 -2.81
C GLN A 4 0.02 16.44 -1.43
N THR A 5 -0.76 16.76 -0.40
CA THR A 5 -0.56 16.30 0.99
C THR A 5 -0.96 14.84 1.12
N GLU A 6 -2.09 14.44 0.52
CA GLU A 6 -2.54 13.07 0.41
C GLU A 6 -1.51 12.20 -0.33
N LEU A 7 -1.00 12.66 -1.48
CA LEU A 7 0.05 11.94 -2.18
C LEU A 7 1.30 11.77 -1.30
N ALA A 8 1.74 12.82 -0.60
CA ALA A 8 2.89 12.72 0.29
C ALA A 8 2.67 11.68 1.41
N ALA A 9 1.47 11.60 1.97
CA ALA A 9 1.14 10.56 2.96
C ALA A 9 1.10 9.16 2.36
N ALA A 10 0.51 8.99 1.18
CA ALA A 10 0.49 7.72 0.45
C ALA A 10 1.93 7.23 0.16
N VAL A 11 2.81 8.11 -0.29
CA VAL A 11 4.22 7.79 -0.54
C VAL A 11 4.95 7.38 0.74
N ARG A 12 4.74 8.11 1.85
CA ARG A 12 5.33 7.73 3.16
C ARG A 12 4.84 6.35 3.59
N ALA A 13 3.54 6.08 3.49
CA ALA A 13 2.94 4.81 3.84
C ALA A 13 3.47 3.65 2.96
N ALA A 14 3.48 3.84 1.64
CA ALA A 14 3.98 2.84 0.70
C ALA A 14 5.45 2.50 0.93
N ARG A 15 6.30 3.51 1.20
CA ARG A 15 7.72 3.28 1.51
C ARG A 15 7.92 2.56 2.84
N ALA A 16 7.10 2.84 3.85
CA ALA A 16 7.15 2.16 5.15
C ALA A 16 6.77 0.67 5.01
N ALA A 17 5.66 0.37 4.35
CA ALA A 17 5.27 -1.01 4.03
C ALA A 17 6.33 -1.72 3.17
N GLY A 18 6.84 -1.06 2.12
CA GLY A 18 7.90 -1.62 1.29
C GLY A 18 9.18 -1.96 2.06
N ALA A 19 9.49 -1.26 3.16
CA ALA A 19 10.60 -1.62 4.04
C ALA A 19 10.34 -2.91 4.81
N ILE A 20 9.11 -3.12 5.31
CA ILE A 20 8.68 -4.35 5.97
C ILE A 20 8.78 -5.53 5.00
N LEU A 21 8.23 -5.37 3.80
CA LEU A 21 8.26 -6.40 2.77
C LEU A 21 9.69 -6.77 2.34
N ARG A 22 10.57 -5.77 2.13
CA ARG A 22 11.99 -6.03 1.83
C ARG A 22 12.69 -6.83 2.93
N ALA A 23 12.41 -6.53 4.20
CA ALA A 23 12.95 -7.29 5.31
C ALA A 23 12.45 -8.73 5.30
N GLY A 24 11.15 -8.92 5.04
CA GLY A 24 10.53 -10.24 4.90
C GLY A 24 11.06 -11.08 3.73
N LEU A 25 11.45 -10.44 2.63
CA LEU A 25 12.07 -11.13 1.50
C LEU A 25 13.45 -11.72 1.86
N ARG A 26 14.19 -11.06 2.77
CA ARG A 26 15.53 -11.46 3.22
C ARG A 26 15.52 -12.45 4.39
N SER A 27 14.43 -12.54 5.14
CA SER A 27 14.28 -13.52 6.22
C SER A 27 14.05 -14.93 5.66
N GLU A 28 14.50 -15.96 6.38
CA GLU A 28 13.99 -17.32 6.16
C GLU A 28 12.48 -17.27 6.33
N LYS A 29 11.75 -17.43 5.22
CA LYS A 29 10.30 -17.56 5.26
C LYS A 29 10.01 -18.91 5.87
N HIS A 30 10.05 -19.00 7.19
CA HIS A 30 9.42 -20.07 7.92
C HIS A 30 7.95 -20.01 7.52
N ALA A 31 7.59 -20.82 6.53
CA ALA A 31 6.23 -21.07 6.16
C ALA A 31 5.57 -21.67 7.40
N THR A 32 5.02 -20.81 8.26
CA THR A 32 4.07 -21.21 9.29
C THR A 32 2.82 -21.65 8.57
N THR A 33 2.83 -22.87 8.04
CA THR A 33 1.62 -23.63 7.76
C THR A 33 1.00 -23.97 9.11
N LYS A 34 -0.02 -23.22 9.53
CA LYS A 34 -1.00 -23.72 10.48
C LYS A 34 -2.43 -23.49 9.97
N ALA A 35 -3.23 -24.53 10.17
CA ALA A 35 -4.64 -24.76 9.82
C ALA A 35 -5.00 -24.90 8.34
N HIS A 36 -4.55 -24.00 7.44
CA HIS A 36 -4.89 -24.11 6.02
C HIS A 36 -3.65 -23.91 5.14
N ALA A 37 -3.41 -24.86 4.23
CA ALA A 37 -2.26 -24.90 3.32
C ALA A 37 -2.27 -23.80 2.24
N ARG A 38 -2.91 -22.65 2.47
CA ARG A 38 -3.15 -21.61 1.45
C ARG A 38 -2.71 -20.18 1.76
N ASP A 39 -2.25 -19.80 2.96
CA ASP A 39 -1.74 -18.42 3.17
C ASP A 39 -0.62 -18.28 4.23
N PRO A 40 0.66 -18.38 3.85
CA PRO A 40 1.80 -18.09 4.73
C PRO A 40 2.17 -16.60 4.84
N VAL A 41 1.49 -15.72 4.07
CA VAL A 41 1.84 -14.31 3.88
C VAL A 41 1.23 -13.34 4.91
N THR A 42 0.27 -13.81 5.70
CA THR A 42 -0.58 -12.97 6.55
C THR A 42 0.16 -12.08 7.54
N VAL A 43 1.37 -12.42 7.99
CA VAL A 43 2.10 -11.58 8.97
C VAL A 43 2.66 -10.33 8.33
N PHE A 44 3.31 -10.45 7.17
CA PHE A 44 3.90 -9.29 6.49
C PHE A 44 2.82 -8.37 5.92
N ASP A 45 1.70 -8.95 5.48
CA ASP A 45 0.57 -8.21 4.92
C ASP A 45 -0.16 -7.45 6.00
N LYS A 46 -0.46 -8.10 7.14
CA LYS A 46 -1.02 -7.41 8.31
C LYS A 46 -0.11 -6.34 8.88
N GLN A 47 1.21 -6.58 8.92
CA GLN A 47 2.17 -5.57 9.35
C GLN A 47 2.20 -4.37 8.40
N SER A 48 2.16 -4.63 7.09
CA SER A 48 2.15 -3.62 6.05
C SER A 48 0.82 -2.84 6.05
N GLU A 49 -0.32 -3.52 6.16
CA GLU A 49 -1.64 -2.90 6.36
C GLU A 49 -1.63 -2.00 7.59
N SER A 50 -1.16 -2.51 8.74
CA SER A 50 -1.14 -1.77 10.00
C SER A 50 -0.31 -0.49 9.91
N VAL A 51 0.88 -0.54 9.30
CA VAL A 51 1.73 0.65 9.17
C VAL A 51 1.14 1.65 8.16
N ILE A 52 0.55 1.18 7.08
CA ILE A 52 -0.14 2.02 6.10
C ILE A 52 -1.30 2.74 6.78
N ALA A 53 -2.18 2.00 7.43
CA ALA A 53 -3.35 2.53 8.11
C ALA A 53 -2.97 3.57 9.17
N ALA A 54 -1.95 3.28 10.00
CA ALA A 54 -1.47 4.21 11.02
C ALA A 54 -1.00 5.55 10.42
N ILE A 55 -0.18 5.50 9.36
CA ILE A 55 0.35 6.71 8.70
C ILE A 55 -0.77 7.52 8.03
N LEU A 56 -1.71 6.84 7.37
CA LEU A 56 -2.81 7.50 6.67
C LEU A 56 -3.81 8.11 7.66
N GLN A 57 -4.17 7.41 8.73
CA GLN A 57 -5.11 7.90 9.75
C GLN A 57 -4.51 9.02 10.61
N GLU A 58 -3.20 9.06 10.83
CA GLU A 58 -2.53 10.17 11.52
C GLU A 58 -2.74 11.49 10.76
N GLY A 59 -2.61 11.47 9.44
CA GLY A 59 -2.79 12.66 8.60
C GLY A 59 -4.25 12.96 8.24
N PHE A 60 -5.08 11.92 8.13
CA PHE A 60 -6.44 12.00 7.59
C PHE A 60 -7.45 11.19 8.43
N PRO A 61 -7.69 11.57 9.70
CA PRO A 61 -8.51 10.78 10.63
C PRO A 61 -9.99 10.66 10.22
N ASP A 62 -10.48 11.55 9.34
CA ASP A 62 -11.84 11.51 8.84
C ASP A 62 -12.00 10.68 7.55
N TYR A 63 -10.92 10.18 6.95
CA TYR A 63 -11.00 9.39 5.71
C TYR A 63 -11.28 7.92 6.04
N GLY A 64 -12.05 7.25 5.18
CA GLY A 64 -12.22 5.80 5.26
C GLY A 64 -10.97 5.05 4.80
N ILE A 65 -10.93 3.75 5.06
CA ILE A 65 -9.92 2.82 4.54
C ILE A 65 -10.62 1.55 4.10
N LEU A 66 -10.30 1.05 2.91
CA LEU A 66 -10.65 -0.28 2.43
C LEU A 66 -9.35 -1.00 2.05
N SER A 67 -9.11 -2.16 2.66
CA SER A 67 -7.91 -2.96 2.49
C SER A 67 -8.24 -4.38 2.07
N GLU A 68 -7.39 -4.99 1.23
CA GLU A 68 -7.48 -6.43 0.89
C GLU A 68 -7.43 -7.34 2.13
N GLU A 69 -6.61 -6.98 3.11
CA GLU A 69 -6.35 -7.78 4.32
C GLU A 69 -7.48 -7.73 5.38
N GLY A 70 -8.58 -7.03 5.06
CA GLY A 70 -9.81 -7.03 5.82
C GLY A 70 -10.07 -5.78 6.66
N LEU A 71 -9.14 -4.81 6.69
CA LEU A 71 -9.43 -3.50 7.26
C LEU A 71 -10.44 -2.74 6.37
N ASP A 72 -11.64 -2.56 6.89
CA ASP A 72 -12.68 -1.73 6.28
C ASP A 72 -13.22 -0.77 7.33
N THR A 73 -12.93 0.52 7.14
CA THR A 73 -13.34 1.60 8.03
C THR A 73 -14.10 2.66 7.26
N THR A 74 -15.26 3.02 7.81
CA THR A 74 -16.04 4.16 7.31
C THR A 74 -15.56 5.44 7.97
N GLY A 75 -15.04 6.37 7.17
CA GLY A 75 -14.69 7.72 7.60
C GLY A 75 -15.90 8.64 7.66
N LYS A 76 -15.70 9.87 8.15
CA LYS A 76 -16.70 10.96 8.13
C LYS A 76 -16.66 11.78 6.84
N SER A 77 -15.53 11.70 6.12
CA SER A 77 -15.32 12.31 4.82
C SER A 77 -15.98 11.51 3.70
N ARG A 78 -16.09 12.12 2.51
CA ARG A 78 -16.41 11.40 1.26
C ARG A 78 -15.19 10.71 0.66
N CYS A 79 -14.03 10.84 1.28
CA CYS A 79 -12.78 10.27 0.82
C CYS A 79 -12.45 8.96 1.55
N ARG A 80 -11.90 8.00 0.80
CA ARG A 80 -11.51 6.68 1.28
C ARG A 80 -10.22 6.24 0.61
N TRP A 81 -9.27 5.79 1.42
CA TRP A 81 -8.09 5.09 0.95
C TRP A 81 -8.46 3.67 0.53
N VAL A 82 -7.95 3.22 -0.61
CA VAL A 82 -8.06 1.85 -1.08
C VAL A 82 -6.65 1.29 -1.13
N ILE A 83 -6.37 0.25 -0.37
CA ILE A 83 -5.02 -0.24 -0.13
C ILE A 83 -4.90 -1.72 -0.46
N ASP A 84 -3.80 -2.08 -1.11
CA ASP A 84 -3.28 -3.44 -1.18
C ASP A 84 -1.85 -3.37 -0.61
N PRO A 85 -1.64 -3.90 0.61
CA PRO A 85 -0.37 -3.83 1.29
C PRO A 85 0.71 -4.70 0.65
N LEU A 86 0.34 -5.72 -0.14
CA LEU A 86 1.25 -6.60 -0.86
C LEU A 86 0.57 -7.17 -2.14
N ASP A 87 0.62 -6.39 -3.21
CA ASP A 87 0.24 -6.90 -4.53
C ASP A 87 1.34 -7.85 -5.02
N GLY A 88 0.98 -9.10 -5.31
CA GLY A 88 1.92 -10.13 -5.71
C GLY A 88 2.36 -11.07 -4.60
N THR A 89 1.52 -11.31 -3.59
CA THR A 89 1.68 -12.30 -2.51
C THR A 89 2.31 -13.65 -2.93
N ASN A 90 1.86 -14.23 -4.05
CA ASN A 90 2.46 -15.47 -4.58
C ASN A 90 3.93 -15.33 -5.00
N ASN A 91 4.28 -14.20 -5.63
CA ASN A 91 5.65 -13.91 -6.01
C ASN A 91 6.49 -13.69 -4.75
N PHE A 92 5.96 -12.92 -3.79
CA PHE A 92 6.59 -12.70 -2.51
C PHE A 92 6.91 -14.02 -1.81
N LEU A 93 5.96 -14.96 -1.67
CA LEU A 93 6.20 -16.28 -1.07
C LEU A 93 7.35 -17.04 -1.73
N ARG A 94 7.39 -17.01 -3.06
CA ARG A 94 8.39 -17.72 -3.86
C ARG A 94 9.75 -17.03 -3.86
N GLY A 95 9.89 -15.88 -3.20
CA GLY A 95 11.12 -15.09 -3.20
C GLY A 95 11.38 -14.35 -4.50
N LEU A 96 10.34 -14.22 -5.32
CA LEU A 96 10.41 -13.47 -6.56
C LEU A 96 10.24 -11.97 -6.27
N PRO A 97 11.10 -11.09 -6.81
CA PRO A 97 11.10 -9.66 -6.49
C PRO A 97 9.99 -8.86 -7.21
N GLN A 98 8.99 -9.53 -7.81
CA GLN A 98 7.86 -8.88 -8.48
C GLN A 98 6.66 -8.78 -7.55
N PHE A 99 6.65 -7.76 -6.71
CA PHE A 99 5.55 -7.40 -5.83
C PHE A 99 5.58 -5.90 -5.57
N ALA A 100 4.45 -5.32 -5.15
CA ALA A 100 4.34 -3.89 -4.90
C ALA A 100 3.43 -3.59 -3.70
N VAL A 101 3.49 -2.35 -3.22
CA VAL A 101 2.47 -1.77 -2.35
C VAL A 101 1.62 -0.83 -3.18
N SER A 102 0.29 -0.97 -3.13
CA SER A 102 -0.64 -0.12 -3.87
C SER A 102 -1.53 0.68 -2.92
N ILE A 103 -1.56 1.99 -3.10
CA ILE A 103 -2.38 2.92 -2.30
C ILE A 103 -3.07 3.89 -3.25
N GLY A 104 -4.39 3.82 -3.30
CA GLY A 104 -5.25 4.76 -4.00
C GLY A 104 -6.06 5.61 -3.02
N LEU A 105 -6.42 6.81 -3.44
CA LEU A 105 -7.44 7.63 -2.78
C LEU A 105 -8.59 7.85 -3.75
N GLU A 106 -9.79 7.52 -3.30
CA GLU A 106 -11.01 7.96 -3.95
C GLU A 106 -11.74 9.00 -3.10
N CYS A 107 -12.35 9.99 -3.74
CA CYS A 107 -13.24 10.96 -3.10
C CYS A 107 -14.57 10.98 -3.86
N SER A 108 -15.66 10.68 -3.16
CA SER A 108 -17.00 10.52 -3.76
C SER A 108 -17.03 9.50 -4.92
N GLY A 109 -16.30 8.40 -4.78
CA GLY A 109 -16.18 7.35 -5.80
C GLY A 109 -15.30 7.70 -7.00
N ILE A 110 -14.57 8.80 -6.94
CA ILE A 110 -13.65 9.23 -8.00
C ILE A 110 -12.21 9.07 -7.53
N PRO A 111 -11.36 8.30 -8.23
CA PRO A 111 -9.92 8.25 -7.96
C PRO A 111 -9.29 9.64 -8.14
N VAL A 112 -8.57 10.11 -7.12
CA VAL A 112 -7.91 11.43 -7.11
C VAL A 112 -6.40 11.34 -6.92
N VAL A 113 -5.92 10.32 -6.20
CA VAL A 113 -4.49 10.05 -5.97
C VAL A 113 -4.20 8.57 -6.18
N GLY A 114 -3.06 8.26 -6.77
CA GLY A 114 -2.53 6.90 -6.87
C GLY A 114 -1.05 6.86 -6.51
N CYS A 115 -0.64 5.80 -5.81
CA CYS A 115 0.73 5.52 -5.41
C CYS A 115 0.97 4.01 -5.48
N VAL A 116 1.88 3.57 -6.36
CA VAL A 116 2.34 2.19 -6.43
C VAL A 116 3.84 2.17 -6.21
N TYR A 117 4.30 1.37 -5.26
CA TYR A 117 5.72 1.26 -4.94
C TYR A 117 6.21 -0.18 -5.14
N ASP A 118 7.14 -0.38 -6.08
CA ASP A 118 7.93 -1.60 -6.18
C ASP A 118 9.19 -1.43 -5.31
N PRO A 119 9.24 -2.08 -4.13
CA PRO A 119 10.34 -1.90 -3.22
C PRO A 119 11.60 -2.67 -3.64
N SER A 120 11.52 -3.61 -4.58
CA SER A 120 12.64 -4.37 -5.12
C SER A 120 13.43 -3.57 -6.15
N ARG A 121 12.74 -2.73 -6.93
CA ARG A 121 13.33 -1.84 -7.93
C ARG A 121 13.52 -0.40 -7.44
N ASP A 122 12.98 -0.06 -6.27
CA ASP A 122 12.84 1.32 -5.78
C ASP A 122 12.16 2.22 -6.84
N GLU A 123 11.11 1.69 -7.45
CA GLU A 123 10.28 2.38 -8.42
C GLU A 123 8.99 2.84 -7.74
N LEU A 124 8.80 4.16 -7.70
CA LEU A 124 7.62 4.79 -7.13
C LEU A 124 6.82 5.45 -8.24
N PHE A 125 5.68 4.84 -8.57
CA PHE A 125 4.70 5.37 -9.49
C PHE A 125 3.69 6.22 -8.72
N THR A 126 3.49 7.45 -9.15
CA THR A 126 2.54 8.37 -8.52
C THR A 126 1.66 9.04 -9.56
N ALA A 127 0.44 9.39 -9.16
CA ALA A 127 -0.46 10.18 -9.98
C ALA A 127 -1.37 11.04 -9.11
N ILE A 128 -1.66 12.25 -9.58
CA ILE A 128 -2.74 13.10 -9.08
C ILE A 128 -3.65 13.41 -10.27
N ARG A 129 -4.95 13.29 -10.07
CA ARG A 129 -5.93 13.56 -11.12
C ARG A 129 -5.77 14.99 -11.65
N GLY A 130 -5.51 15.12 -12.95
CA GLY A 130 -5.31 16.41 -13.61
C GLY A 130 -3.86 16.92 -13.62
N GLU A 131 -2.93 16.26 -12.91
CA GLU A 131 -1.52 16.66 -12.84
C GLU A 131 -0.56 15.67 -13.52
N GLY A 132 -1.10 14.58 -14.06
CA GLY A 132 -0.35 13.54 -14.76
C GLY A 132 0.10 12.39 -13.85
N ALA A 133 0.97 11.54 -14.41
CA ALA A 133 1.57 10.41 -13.72
C ALA A 133 3.09 10.50 -13.83
N TYR A 134 3.78 9.94 -12.84
CA TYR A 134 5.22 10.05 -12.69
C TYR A 134 5.81 8.72 -12.22
N LEU A 135 6.99 8.37 -12.71
CA LEU A 135 7.87 7.33 -12.17
C LEU A 135 9.08 8.02 -11.55
N ASN A 136 9.25 7.87 -10.23
CA ASN A 136 10.36 8.48 -9.49
C ASN A 136 10.47 10.01 -9.73
N GLY A 137 9.33 10.68 -9.86
CA GLY A 137 9.24 12.13 -10.11
C GLY A 137 9.44 12.54 -11.57
N VAL A 138 9.66 11.61 -12.49
CA VAL A 138 9.77 11.85 -13.93
C VAL A 138 8.42 11.53 -14.61
N PRO A 139 7.84 12.43 -15.43
CA PRO A 139 6.58 12.19 -16.11
C PRO A 139 6.60 10.92 -16.98
N ILE A 140 5.45 10.22 -17.04
CA ILE A 140 5.23 9.02 -17.89
C ILE A 140 4.03 9.18 -18.83
#